data_AF-A0A3P8CJ05-F1
#
_entry.id   AF-A0A3P8CJ05-F1
#
_cell.length_a   1.000
_cell.length_b   1.000
_cell.length_c   1.000
_cell.angle_alpha   90.00
_cell.angle_beta   90.00
_cell.angle_gamma   90.00
#
_symmetry.space_group_name_H-M   'P 1'
#
loop_
_entity.id
_entity.type
_entity.pdbx_description
1 polymer ?
#
loop_
_entity_poly.entity_id
_entity_poly.type
_entity_poly.pdbx_seq_one_letter_code
_entity_poly.pdbx_strand_id
1 'polypeptide(L)'
;MDSTKLTKCSTTSPNYSDKVNIEIPTDATVTNTENIDRQLKREHKRLLQIEEIEKKKQAGENLNKDQLIKLGHKQAVEQLIEQLTLLKTK
;
A
#
# COMPACT_ATOMS: atom_id res chain seq x y z
N MET A 1 -28.77 33.82 -2.89
CA MET A 1 -28.23 33.96 -1.53
C MET A 1 -28.46 32.62 -0.84
N ASP A 2 -27.68 31.60 -1.21
CA ASP A 2 -26.44 31.21 -0.50
C ASP A 2 -26.77 30.28 0.68
N SER A 3 -26.18 29.10 0.88
CA SER A 3 -25.15 28.35 0.16
C SER A 3 -25.31 26.85 0.54
N THR A 4 -24.93 25.98 -0.40
CA THR A 4 -24.29 24.66 -0.20
C THR A 4 -24.69 23.79 1.01
N LYS A 5 -25.60 22.84 0.79
CA LYS A 5 -25.62 21.58 1.57
C LYS A 5 -24.51 20.66 1.06
N LEU A 6 -23.33 20.73 1.68
CA LEU A 6 -22.26 19.77 1.43
C LEU A 6 -22.52 18.52 2.28
N THR A 7 -23.26 17.58 1.69
CA THR A 7 -23.59 16.28 2.30
C THR A 7 -22.35 15.39 2.33
N LYS A 8 -22.12 14.82 3.50
CA LYS A 8 -21.03 13.94 3.89
C LYS A 8 -21.15 12.60 3.16
N CYS A 9 -20.05 12.13 2.58
CA CYS A 9 -19.83 10.70 2.32
C CYS A 9 -18.40 10.36 2.74
N SER A 10 -18.27 9.88 3.97
CA SER A 10 -17.06 9.22 4.45
C SER A 10 -16.90 7.85 3.78
N THR A 11 -15.67 7.36 3.80
CA THR A 11 -15.26 5.95 3.63
C THR A 11 -15.43 5.31 2.26
N THR A 12 -14.49 5.55 1.36
CA THR A 12 -14.05 4.49 0.44
C THR A 12 -12.85 3.81 1.06
N SER A 13 -13.11 2.81 1.90
CA SER A 13 -12.12 1.80 2.27
C SER A 13 -11.62 1.14 0.99
N PRO A 14 -10.33 1.20 0.63
CA PRO A 14 -9.81 0.31 -0.40
C PRO A 14 -9.64 -1.07 0.24
N ASN A 15 -10.76 -1.75 0.49
CA ASN A 15 -10.74 -3.18 0.75
C ASN A 15 -10.45 -3.87 -0.59
N TYR A 16 -9.18 -3.93 -0.96
CA TYR A 16 -8.71 -4.69 -2.11
C TYR A 16 -8.45 -6.13 -1.65
N SER A 17 -9.53 -6.84 -1.32
CA SER A 17 -9.48 -8.26 -1.04
C SER A 17 -10.75 -8.88 -1.62
N ASP A 18 -10.82 -9.03 -2.94
CA ASP A 18 -11.74 -9.99 -3.55
C ASP A 18 -11.49 -10.14 -5.06
N LYS A 19 -10.71 -11.16 -5.42
CA LYS A 19 -10.98 -12.15 -6.47
C LYS A 19 -9.83 -13.16 -6.44
N VAL A 20 -9.86 -14.06 -5.46
CA VAL A 20 -9.08 -15.30 -5.48
C VAL A 20 -9.75 -16.25 -6.48
N ASN A 21 -9.27 -16.27 -7.73
CA ASN A 21 -9.47 -17.43 -8.58
C ASN A 21 -8.34 -18.40 -8.25
N ILE A 22 -8.66 -19.40 -7.43
CA ILE A 22 -7.75 -20.48 -7.06
C ILE A 22 -7.85 -21.51 -8.18
N GLU A 23 -7.05 -21.32 -9.22
CA GLU A 23 -6.63 -22.41 -10.09
C GLU A 23 -5.20 -22.70 -9.70
N ILE A 24 -5.00 -23.88 -9.11
CA ILE A 24 -3.69 -24.41 -8.71
C ILE A 24 -3.21 -25.27 -9.88
N PRO A 25 -2.19 -24.84 -10.63
CA PRO A 25 -1.35 -25.77 -11.38
C PRO A 25 0.06 -25.78 -10.78
N THR A 26 0.32 -26.87 -10.06
CA THR A 26 1.54 -27.70 -10.14
C THR A 26 2.77 -27.08 -10.83
N ASP A 27 3.60 -26.31 -10.14
CA ASP A 27 5.08 -26.42 -10.24
C ASP A 27 5.79 -25.68 -9.10
N ALA A 28 6.60 -26.39 -8.32
CA ALA A 28 7.13 -25.93 -7.03
C ALA A 28 8.23 -24.83 -7.12
N THR A 29 8.51 -24.31 -8.31
CA THR A 29 9.47 -23.23 -8.56
C THR A 29 8.80 -21.91 -8.97
N VAL A 30 7.57 -21.95 -9.49
CA VAL A 30 6.81 -20.77 -9.94
C VAL A 30 6.22 -19.99 -8.76
N THR A 31 5.93 -20.68 -7.65
CA THR A 31 5.27 -20.09 -6.47
C THR A 31 6.12 -19.03 -5.76
N ASN A 32 7.46 -19.08 -5.82
CA ASN A 32 8.30 -18.13 -5.10
C ASN A 32 8.29 -16.76 -5.79
N THR A 33 8.52 -16.73 -7.10
CA THR A 33 8.55 -15.50 -7.90
C THR A 33 7.20 -14.79 -7.91
N GLU A 34 6.10 -15.53 -8.07
CA GLU A 34 4.75 -14.92 -7.99
C GLU A 34 4.42 -14.37 -6.60
N ASN A 35 4.90 -15.02 -5.54
CA ASN A 35 4.72 -14.56 -4.17
C ASN A 35 5.55 -13.30 -3.90
N ILE A 36 6.80 -13.27 -4.36
CA ILE A 36 7.65 -12.07 -4.35
C ILE A 36 6.96 -10.93 -5.08
N ASP A 37 6.44 -11.15 -6.28
CA ASP A 37 5.73 -10.12 -7.05
C ASP A 37 4.45 -9.63 -6.36
N ARG A 38 3.69 -10.52 -5.72
CA ARG A 38 2.51 -10.13 -4.91
C ARG A 38 2.91 -9.32 -3.67
N GLN A 39 4.01 -9.67 -2.99
CA GLN A 39 4.54 -8.90 -1.87
C GLN A 39 5.05 -7.53 -2.32
N LEU A 40 5.81 -7.48 -3.41
CA LEU A 40 6.36 -6.26 -3.99
C LEU A 40 5.24 -5.27 -4.37
N LYS A 41 4.15 -5.76 -5.00
CA LYS A 41 2.95 -4.95 -5.27
C LYS A 41 2.28 -4.42 -4.00
N ARG A 42 2.22 -5.21 -2.92
CA ARG A 42 1.63 -4.78 -1.65
C ARG A 42 2.47 -3.70 -0.98
N GLU A 43 3.78 -3.87 -0.93
CA GLU A 43 4.69 -2.91 -0.31
C GLU A 43 4.78 -1.61 -1.12
N HIS A 44 4.77 -1.66 -2.46
CA HIS A 44 4.66 -0.43 -3.27
C HIS A 44 3.38 0.34 -2.99
N LYS A 45 2.23 -0.34 -2.88
CA LYS A 45 0.97 0.32 -2.50
C LYS A 45 1.08 0.96 -1.12
N ARG A 46 1.73 0.29 -0.18
CA ARG A 46 1.97 0.82 1.17
C ARG A 46 2.88 2.05 1.13
N LEU A 47 3.93 2.03 0.32
CA LEU A 47 4.83 3.15 0.11
C LEU A 47 4.09 4.37 -0.45
N LEU A 48 3.25 4.19 -1.47
CA LEU A 48 2.43 5.27 -2.04
C LEU A 48 1.49 5.90 -1.00
N GLN A 49 0.87 5.08 -0.14
CA GLN A 49 0.04 5.60 0.95
C GLN A 49 0.84 6.43 1.94
N ILE A 50 2.08 6.01 2.24
CA ILE A 50 2.99 6.74 3.12
C ILE A 50 3.41 8.07 2.48
N GLU A 51 3.71 8.09 1.19
CA GLU A 51 4.00 9.33 0.44
C GLU A 51 2.81 10.29 0.41
N GLU A 52 1.58 9.77 0.26
CA GLU A 52 0.38 10.61 0.33
C GLU A 52 0.22 11.24 1.72
N ILE A 53 0.48 10.47 2.78
CA ILE A 53 0.50 10.98 4.15
C ILE A 53 1.61 12.03 4.33
N GLU A 54 2.78 11.82 3.71
CA GLU A 54 3.89 12.78 3.75
C GLU A 54 3.54 14.09 3.04
N LYS A 55 2.87 14.02 1.89
CA LYS A 55 2.36 15.20 1.19
C LYS A 55 1.34 15.96 2.03
N LYS A 56 0.44 15.26 2.72
CA LYS A 56 -0.51 15.88 3.67
C LYS A 56 0.22 16.56 4.82
N LYS A 57 1.27 15.93 5.38
CA LYS A 57 2.15 16.55 6.37
C LYS A 57 2.78 17.85 5.85
N GLN A 58 3.32 17.82 4.63
CA GLN A 58 3.98 18.98 4.00
C GLN A 58 2.97 20.09 3.66
N ALA A 59 1.75 19.73 3.29
CA ALA A 59 0.65 20.66 3.08
C ALA A 59 0.15 21.32 4.39
N GLY A 60 0.68 20.91 5.55
CA GLY A 60 0.28 21.43 6.86
C GLY A 60 -1.02 20.82 7.38
N GLU A 61 -1.48 19.70 6.80
CA GLU A 61 -2.61 18.96 7.35
C GLU A 61 -2.23 18.23 8.64
N ASN A 62 -3.19 18.16 9.57
CA ASN A 62 -2.97 17.52 10.85
C ASN A 62 -3.08 16.00 10.71
N LEU A 63 -1.96 15.30 10.90
CA LEU A 63 -1.90 13.85 10.77
C LEU A 63 -2.37 13.16 12.06
N ASN A 64 -3.15 12.09 11.90
CA ASN A 64 -3.50 11.23 13.02
C ASN A 64 -2.30 10.39 13.49
N LYS A 65 -2.33 9.89 14.73
CA LYS A 65 -1.31 9.01 15.34
C LYS A 65 -0.98 7.82 14.43
N ASP A 66 -1.99 7.18 13.86
CA ASP A 66 -1.80 6.04 12.94
C ASP A 66 -1.06 6.42 11.66
N GLN A 67 -1.28 7.64 11.14
CA GLN A 67 -0.60 8.14 9.95
C GLN A 67 0.87 8.48 10.25
N LEU A 68 1.15 9.03 11.44
CA LEU A 68 2.52 9.27 11.90
C LEU A 68 3.29 7.96 12.10
N ILE A 69 2.65 6.92 12.64
CA ILE A 69 3.25 5.59 12.75
C ILE A 69 3.55 5.03 11.36
N LYS A 70 2.62 5.15 10.40
CA LYS A 70 2.84 4.73 9.00
C LYS A 70 4.02 5.47 8.36
N LEU A 71 4.16 6.78 8.60
CA LEU A 71 5.33 7.54 8.15
C LEU A 71 6.64 7.02 8.75
N GLY A 72 6.65 6.67 10.03
CA GLY A 72 7.83 6.08 10.68
C GLY A 72 8.25 4.75 10.06
N HIS A 73 7.32 4.02 9.46
CA HIS A 73 7.59 2.73 8.82
C HIS A 73 8.02 2.85 7.35
N LYS A 74 8.15 4.07 6.79
CA LYS A 74 8.56 4.30 5.38
C LYS A 74 9.83 3.53 5.02
N GLN A 75 10.88 3.69 5.83
CA GLN A 75 12.17 3.07 5.60
C GLN A 75 12.10 1.54 5.62
N ALA A 76 11.28 0.96 6.51
CA ALA A 76 11.10 -0.49 6.58
C ALA A 76 10.40 -1.03 5.32
N VAL A 77 9.43 -0.28 4.78
CA VAL A 77 8.74 -0.63 3.53
C VAL A 77 9.69 -0.54 2.34
N GLU A 78 10.51 0.51 2.26
CA GLU A 78 11.53 0.67 1.21
C GLU A 78 12.57 -0.47 1.23
N GLN A 79 13.09 -0.81 2.41
CA GLN A 79 14.02 -1.92 2.59
C GLN A 79 13.40 -3.26 2.17
N LEU A 80 12.12 -3.49 2.47
CA LEU A 80 11.44 -4.71 2.07
C LEU A 80 11.24 -4.78 0.54
N ILE A 81 10.92 -3.67 -0.11
CA ILE A 81 10.85 -3.59 -1.58
C ILE A 81 12.22 -3.90 -2.20
N GLU A 82 13.29 -3.33 -1.65
CA GLU A 82 14.66 -3.56 -2.13
C GLU A 82 15.05 -5.03 -2.00
N GLN A 83 14.79 -5.65 -0.85
CA GLN A 83 15.05 -7.07 -0.60
C GLN A 83 14.29 -7.98 -1.57
N LEU A 84 12.99 -7.71 -1.77
CA LEU A 84 12.15 -8.47 -2.69
C LEU A 84 12.61 -8.31 -4.15
N THR A 85 13.05 -7.11 -4.52
CA THR A 85 13.59 -6.84 -5.85
C THR A 85 14.90 -7.60 -6.07
N LEU A 86 15.81 -7.58 -5.09
CA LEU A 86 17.07 -8.30 -5.16
C LEU A 86 16.87 -9.82 -5.28
N LEU A 87 15.89 -10.37 -4.54
CA LEU A 87 15.50 -11.78 -4.59
C LEU A 87 14.93 -12.19 -5.96
N LYS A 88 14.34 -11.26 -6.71
CA LYS A 88 13.83 -11.51 -8.06
C LYS A 88 14.94 -11.51 -9.13
N THR A 89 16.04 -10.82 -8.87
CA THR A 89 17.15 -10.67 -9.83
C THR A 89 18.23 -11.75 -9.75
N LYS A 90 18.19 -12.62 -8.72
CA LYS A 90 19.08 -13.78 -8.55
C LYS A 90 18.43 -15.05 -9.09
#